data_AF-A0A3C2E7M4-F1
#
_entry.id   AF-A0A3C2E7M4-F1
#
_cell.length_a   1.000
_cell.length_b   1.000
_cell.length_c   1.000
_cell.angle_alpha   90.00
_cell.angle_beta   90.00
_cell.angle_gamma   90.00
#
_symmetry.space_group_name_H-M   'P 1'
#
loop_
_entity.id
_entity.type
_entity.pdbx_description
1 polymer ?
#
loop_
_entity_poly.entity_id
_entity_poly.type
_entity_poly.pdbx_seq_one_letter_code
_entity_poly.pdbx_strand_id
1 'polypeptide(L)'
;MMPIDGPRQPPASGGRPKKLVVFLHGYGSNGEDLIGLAGQWAREMPDVQFVSPNAPEPVPGAPNGYQWFPLTRIDPSETERGTKKAGPVLQSFLEQEMRRYGLTPSDVALVGFSQGTMMALHAGLRQPHAYAGVLGYSGALAGRESL
;
A
#
# COMPACT_ATOMS: atom_id res chain seq x y z
N MET A 1 12.22 3.88 -12.63
CA MET A 1 11.60 3.19 -11.47
C MET A 1 10.69 2.11 -12.02
N MET A 2 10.73 0.88 -11.50
CA MET A 2 9.85 -0.19 -12.00
C MET A 2 8.41 0.12 -11.56
N PRO A 3 7.44 0.26 -12.50
CA PRO A 3 6.05 0.43 -12.13
C PRO A 3 5.54 -0.84 -11.45
N ILE A 4 4.74 -0.67 -10.40
CA ILE A 4 4.02 -1.76 -9.73
C ILE A 4 2.53 -1.68 -10.10
N ASP A 5 1.86 -2.82 -10.10
CA ASP A 5 0.41 -2.95 -10.31
C ASP A 5 -0.09 -4.18 -9.55
N GLY A 6 -1.39 -4.41 -9.54
CA GLY A 6 -1.98 -5.57 -8.91
C GLY A 6 -3.50 -5.64 -9.06
N PRO A 7 -4.14 -6.59 -8.39
CA PRO A 7 -5.58 -6.76 -8.44
C PRO A 7 -6.34 -5.55 -7.93
N ARG A 8 -7.56 -5.41 -8.46
CA ARG A 8 -8.46 -4.30 -8.23
C ARG A 8 -9.89 -4.79 -8.10
N GLN A 9 -10.65 -4.19 -7.19
CA GLN A 9 -12.08 -4.42 -7.07
C GLN A 9 -12.82 -3.08 -7.28
N PRO A 10 -13.65 -2.96 -8.34
CA PRO A 10 -14.37 -1.72 -8.62
C PRO A 10 -15.42 -1.42 -7.54
N PRO A 11 -15.93 -0.17 -7.49
CA PRO A 11 -17.03 0.21 -6.61
C PRO A 11 -18.24 -0.71 -6.76
N ALA A 12 -18.79 -1.19 -5.63
CA ALA A 12 -20.01 -1.99 -5.65
C ALA A 12 -21.24 -1.21 -6.14
N SER A 13 -21.22 0.13 -6.05
CA SER A 13 -22.26 0.99 -6.63
C SER A 13 -22.31 0.96 -8.16
N GLY A 14 -21.26 0.45 -8.82
CA GLY A 14 -21.11 0.49 -10.28
C GLY A 14 -20.83 1.90 -10.84
N GLY A 15 -20.76 2.92 -9.97
CA GLY A 15 -20.46 4.29 -10.34
C GLY A 15 -18.97 4.60 -10.44
N ARG A 16 -18.67 5.87 -10.71
CA ARG A 16 -17.29 6.36 -10.58
C ARG A 16 -16.86 6.32 -9.11
N PRO A 17 -15.64 5.86 -8.80
CA PRO A 17 -15.16 5.82 -7.42
C PRO A 17 -15.08 7.22 -6.84
N LYS A 18 -15.50 7.36 -5.58
CA LYS A 18 -15.39 8.60 -4.79
C LYS A 18 -14.23 8.54 -3.80
N LYS A 19 -13.73 7.34 -3.52
CA LYS A 19 -12.68 7.04 -2.55
C LYS A 19 -11.83 5.89 -3.06
N LEU A 20 -10.61 5.80 -2.57
CA LEU A 20 -9.65 4.75 -2.90
C LEU A 20 -9.11 4.13 -1.61
N VAL A 21 -9.12 2.80 -1.54
CA VAL A 21 -8.42 2.04 -0.51
C VAL A 21 -7.29 1.26 -1.18
N VAL A 22 -6.08 1.48 -0.69
CA VAL A 22 -4.87 0.80 -1.19
C VAL A 22 -4.38 -0.17 -0.13
N PHE A 23 -4.46 -1.46 -0.44
CA PHE A 23 -3.93 -2.53 0.40
C PHE A 23 -2.44 -2.73 0.13
N LEU A 24 -1.63 -2.80 1.18
CA LEU A 24 -0.18 -3.00 1.11
C LEU A 24 0.17 -4.28 1.86
N HIS A 25 0.57 -5.31 1.10
CA HIS A 25 0.85 -6.64 1.64
C HIS A 25 2.17 -6.69 2.42
N GLY A 26 2.30 -7.73 3.25
CA GLY A 26 3.51 -8.02 4.02
C GLY A 26 4.59 -8.74 3.21
N TYR A 27 5.77 -8.91 3.80
CA TYR A 27 6.89 -9.63 3.19
C TYR A 27 6.51 -11.05 2.77
N GLY A 28 6.82 -11.44 1.53
CA GLY A 28 6.58 -12.79 1.00
C GLY A 28 5.14 -13.07 0.58
N SER A 29 4.23 -12.11 0.75
CA SER A 29 2.85 -12.15 0.25
C SER A 29 2.74 -11.42 -1.09
N ASN A 30 1.53 -11.14 -1.56
CA ASN A 30 1.25 -10.46 -2.81
C ASN A 30 -0.09 -9.70 -2.73
N GLY A 31 -0.43 -9.00 -3.81
CA GLY A 31 -1.65 -8.21 -3.92
C GLY A 31 -2.93 -9.05 -3.89
N GLU A 32 -2.91 -10.26 -4.44
CA GLU A 32 -4.06 -11.19 -4.49
C GLU A 32 -4.48 -11.65 -3.09
N ASP A 33 -3.53 -11.84 -2.17
CA ASP A 33 -3.83 -12.24 -0.80
C ASP A 33 -4.68 -11.19 -0.06
N LEU A 34 -4.34 -9.89 -0.22
CA LEU A 34 -5.05 -8.82 0.48
C LEU A 34 -6.30 -8.32 -0.23
N ILE A 35 -6.39 -8.43 -1.57
CA ILE A 35 -7.58 -7.94 -2.28
C ILE A 35 -8.84 -8.71 -1.87
N GLY A 36 -8.71 -9.93 -1.34
CA GLY A 36 -9.83 -10.70 -0.79
C GLY A 36 -10.61 -9.97 0.32
N LEU A 37 -9.99 -9.02 1.03
CA LEU A 37 -10.67 -8.18 2.03
C LEU A 37 -11.64 -7.17 1.38
N ALA A 38 -11.36 -6.72 0.15
CA ALA A 38 -12.21 -5.78 -0.57
C ALA A 38 -13.63 -6.30 -0.73
N GLY A 39 -13.81 -7.60 -0.98
CA GLY A 39 -15.12 -8.24 -1.11
C GLY A 39 -15.98 -8.10 0.15
N GLN A 40 -15.37 -8.14 1.32
CA GLN A 40 -16.07 -8.01 2.60
C GLN A 40 -16.46 -6.56 2.89
N TRP A 41 -15.62 -5.59 2.52
CA TRP A 41 -15.83 -4.17 2.83
C TRP A 41 -16.69 -3.44 1.80
N ALA A 42 -16.71 -3.90 0.55
CA ALA A 42 -17.39 -3.20 -0.53
C ALA A 42 -18.90 -3.02 -0.33
N ARG A 43 -19.53 -3.88 0.49
CA ARG A 43 -20.96 -3.74 0.85
C ARG A 43 -21.23 -2.49 1.69
N GLU A 44 -20.37 -2.22 2.67
CA GLU A 44 -20.49 -1.05 3.55
C GLU A 44 -19.86 0.21 2.94
N MET A 45 -19.04 0.03 1.90
CA MET A 45 -18.30 1.10 1.23
C MET A 45 -18.53 1.07 -0.30
N PRO A 46 -19.78 1.28 -0.77
CA PRO A 46 -20.15 0.98 -2.15
C PRO A 46 -19.48 1.86 -3.21
N ASP A 47 -18.99 3.06 -2.83
CA ASP A 47 -18.35 4.01 -3.74
C ASP A 47 -16.80 3.94 -3.70
N VAL A 48 -16.21 2.97 -3.00
CA VAL A 48 -14.76 2.80 -2.87
C VAL A 48 -14.20 1.94 -4.01
N GLN A 49 -13.15 2.41 -4.65
CA GLN A 49 -12.24 1.56 -5.43
C GLN A 49 -11.24 0.91 -4.49
N PHE A 50 -11.07 -0.40 -4.57
CA PHE A 50 -10.01 -1.11 -3.86
C PHE A 50 -8.91 -1.52 -4.84
N VAL A 51 -7.65 -1.38 -4.43
CA VAL A 51 -6.48 -1.84 -5.19
C VAL A 51 -5.45 -2.45 -4.24
N SER A 52 -4.70 -3.43 -4.70
CA SER A 52 -3.69 -4.13 -3.91
C SER A 52 -2.48 -4.44 -4.79
N PRO A 53 -1.50 -3.53 -4.93
CA PRO A 53 -0.33 -3.77 -5.78
C PRO A 53 0.56 -4.88 -5.23
N ASN A 54 1.25 -5.59 -6.12
CA ASN A 54 2.43 -6.35 -5.74
C ASN A 54 3.59 -5.39 -5.44
N ALA A 55 4.35 -5.69 -4.40
CA ALA A 55 5.59 -4.99 -4.11
C ALA A 55 6.64 -5.19 -5.23
N PRO A 56 7.62 -4.28 -5.41
CA PRO A 56 8.46 -4.22 -6.61
C PRO A 56 9.46 -5.37 -6.79
N GLU A 57 9.79 -6.11 -5.74
CA GLU A 57 10.82 -7.15 -5.80
C GLU A 57 10.21 -8.51 -5.45
N PRO A 58 10.47 -9.59 -6.23
CA PRO A 58 10.14 -10.94 -5.81
C PRO A 58 11.05 -11.39 -4.67
N VAL A 59 10.55 -12.25 -3.79
CA VAL A 59 11.34 -12.87 -2.72
C VAL A 59 12.07 -14.11 -3.26
N PRO A 60 13.41 -14.19 -3.16
CA PRO A 60 14.16 -15.37 -3.58
C PRO A 60 13.68 -16.64 -2.88
N GLY A 61 13.31 -17.65 -3.66
CA GLY A 61 12.86 -18.95 -3.12
C GLY A 61 11.41 -18.99 -2.64
N ALA A 62 10.63 -17.91 -2.77
CA ALA A 62 9.19 -17.90 -2.46
C ALA A 62 8.38 -17.61 -3.75
N PRO A 63 7.89 -18.65 -4.45
CA PRO A 63 7.05 -18.48 -5.64
C PRO A 63 5.83 -17.60 -5.32
N ASN A 64 5.56 -16.61 -6.18
CA ASN A 64 4.48 -15.62 -6.01
C ASN A 64 4.56 -14.75 -4.74
N GLY A 65 5.72 -14.73 -4.06
CA GLY A 65 5.97 -13.84 -2.93
C GLY A 65 6.75 -12.59 -3.34
N TYR A 66 6.32 -11.43 -2.85
CA TYR A 66 6.94 -10.13 -3.13
C TYR A 66 7.36 -9.42 -1.84
N GLN A 67 8.30 -8.49 -1.96
CA GLN A 67 8.81 -7.66 -0.87
C GLN A 67 8.93 -6.20 -1.32
N TRP A 68 8.63 -5.28 -0.41
CA TRP A 68 8.85 -3.84 -0.62
C TRP A 68 10.32 -3.49 -0.57
N PHE A 69 11.03 -4.17 0.32
CA PHE A 69 12.47 -4.13 0.48
C PHE A 69 12.95 -5.46 1.07
N PRO A 70 14.22 -5.85 0.84
CA PRO A 70 14.77 -7.06 1.44
C PRO A 70 14.74 -7.00 2.97
N LEU A 71 14.36 -8.11 3.60
CA LEU A 71 14.41 -8.32 5.05
C LEU A 71 15.49 -9.37 5.36
N THR A 72 16.74 -8.93 5.41
CA THR A 72 17.88 -9.78 5.76
C THR A 72 17.97 -10.02 7.27
N ARG A 73 17.67 -8.98 8.06
CA ARG A 73 17.58 -9.02 9.52
C ARG A 73 16.47 -8.08 9.99
N ILE A 74 15.91 -8.36 11.16
CA ILE A 74 15.02 -7.40 11.83
C ILE A 74 15.90 -6.36 12.52
N ASP A 75 16.31 -5.36 11.75
CA ASP A 75 17.10 -4.22 12.21
C ASP A 75 16.36 -2.90 11.89
N PRO A 76 16.19 -1.98 12.86
CA PRO A 76 15.50 -0.71 12.63
C PRO A 76 16.14 0.15 11.54
N SER A 77 17.47 0.14 11.43
CA SER A 77 18.18 0.95 10.44
C SER A 77 18.04 0.38 9.02
N GLU A 78 18.04 -0.96 8.88
CA GLU A 78 17.73 -1.63 7.61
C GLU A 78 16.29 -1.36 7.19
N THR A 79 15.35 -1.41 8.14
CA THR A 79 13.95 -1.12 7.89
C THR A 79 13.74 0.32 7.43
N GLU A 80 14.42 1.29 8.05
CA GLU A 80 14.37 2.70 7.63
C GLU A 80 14.96 2.90 6.23
N ARG A 81 16.14 2.30 5.93
CA ARG A 81 16.73 2.38 4.60
C ARG A 81 15.84 1.75 3.54
N GLY A 82 15.28 0.57 3.83
CA GLY A 82 14.39 -0.16 2.94
C GLY A 82 13.12 0.61 2.63
N THR A 83 12.43 1.13 3.65
CA THR A 83 11.23 1.97 3.47
C THR A 83 11.53 3.24 2.68
N LYS A 84 12.64 3.95 2.97
CA LYS A 84 13.06 5.12 2.18
C LYS A 84 13.35 4.79 0.71
N LYS A 85 13.94 3.62 0.43
CA LYS A 85 14.22 3.17 -0.95
C LYS A 85 12.94 2.80 -1.70
N ALA A 86 12.00 2.15 -1.04
CA ALA A 86 10.73 1.69 -1.62
C ALA A 86 9.66 2.79 -1.70
N GLY A 87 9.77 3.83 -0.86
CA GLY A 87 8.81 4.93 -0.74
C GLY A 87 8.47 5.60 -2.07
N PRO A 88 9.46 6.01 -2.89
CA PRO A 88 9.20 6.60 -4.20
C PRO A 88 8.40 5.68 -5.13
N VAL A 89 8.63 4.36 -5.07
CA VAL A 89 7.89 3.36 -5.87
C VAL A 89 6.41 3.39 -5.54
N LEU A 90 6.09 3.29 -4.24
CA LEU A 90 4.72 3.36 -3.75
C LEU A 90 4.09 4.72 -4.06
N GLN A 91 4.80 5.81 -3.84
CA GLN A 91 4.29 7.16 -4.11
C GLN A 91 3.87 7.33 -5.56
N SER A 92 4.71 6.88 -6.51
CA SER A 92 4.36 6.95 -7.93
C SER A 92 3.14 6.11 -8.28
N PHE A 93 2.96 4.96 -7.66
CA PHE A 93 1.75 4.15 -7.82
C PHE A 93 0.51 4.88 -7.28
N LEU A 94 0.57 5.43 -6.06
CA LEU A 94 -0.53 6.18 -5.46
C LEU A 94 -0.96 7.36 -6.33
N GLU A 95 0.00 8.11 -6.87
CA GLU A 95 -0.27 9.21 -7.80
C GLU A 95 -0.91 8.75 -9.11
N GLN A 96 -0.50 7.59 -9.64
CA GLN A 96 -1.11 7.01 -10.83
C GLN A 96 -2.56 6.60 -10.58
N GLU A 97 -2.86 5.96 -9.45
CA GLU A 97 -4.23 5.57 -9.12
C GLU A 97 -5.12 6.79 -8.83
N MET A 98 -4.61 7.79 -8.11
CA MET A 98 -5.34 9.05 -7.91
C MET A 98 -5.66 9.73 -9.25
N ARG A 99 -4.69 9.84 -10.18
CA ARG A 99 -4.94 10.39 -11.52
C ARG A 99 -5.93 9.54 -12.32
N ARG A 100 -5.82 8.21 -12.27
CA ARG A 100 -6.70 7.27 -12.98
C ARG A 100 -8.17 7.47 -12.59
N TYR A 101 -8.43 7.79 -11.32
CA TYR A 101 -9.78 7.91 -10.78
C TYR A 101 -10.23 9.35 -10.53
N GLY A 102 -9.38 10.35 -10.78
CA GLY A 102 -9.70 11.75 -10.51
C GLY A 102 -9.85 12.06 -9.02
N LEU A 103 -9.07 11.37 -8.18
CA LEU A 103 -9.11 11.48 -6.72
C LEU A 103 -7.94 12.31 -6.19
N THR A 104 -8.11 12.83 -4.98
CA THR A 104 -7.09 13.61 -4.25
C THR A 104 -6.56 12.81 -3.05
N PRO A 105 -5.46 13.23 -2.40
CA PRO A 105 -4.96 12.53 -1.20
C PRO A 105 -6.03 12.32 -0.12
N SER A 106 -6.90 13.31 0.12
CA SER A 106 -8.02 13.21 1.09
C SER A 106 -9.11 12.19 0.73
N ASP A 107 -9.02 11.56 -0.43
CA ASP A 107 -9.90 10.48 -0.88
C ASP A 107 -9.27 9.09 -0.74
N VAL A 108 -8.00 9.01 -0.37
CA VAL A 108 -7.24 7.76 -0.32
C VAL A 108 -6.99 7.33 1.13
N ALA A 109 -7.26 6.07 1.44
CA ALA A 109 -6.83 5.41 2.66
C ALA A 109 -5.81 4.30 2.36
N LEU A 110 -4.78 4.20 3.19
CA LEU A 110 -3.76 3.16 3.09
C LEU A 110 -4.00 2.09 4.15
N VAL A 111 -4.04 0.83 3.74
CA VAL A 111 -4.25 -0.30 4.65
C VAL A 111 -3.07 -1.25 4.51
N GLY A 112 -2.24 -1.32 5.54
CA GLY A 112 -1.02 -2.12 5.53
C GLY A 112 -1.09 -3.34 6.44
N PHE A 113 -0.35 -4.40 6.08
CA PHE A 113 -0.04 -5.52 6.97
C PHE A 113 1.47 -5.75 7.05
N SER A 114 2.03 -5.89 8.26
CA SER A 114 3.45 -6.16 8.50
C SER A 114 4.38 -5.18 7.76
N GLN A 115 5.19 -5.63 6.79
CA GLN A 115 6.01 -4.76 5.96
C GLN A 115 5.18 -3.70 5.21
N GLY A 116 3.98 -4.03 4.78
CA GLY A 116 3.05 -3.11 4.15
C GLY A 116 2.56 -2.01 5.10
N THR A 117 2.46 -2.26 6.40
CA THR A 117 2.19 -1.22 7.41
C THR A 117 3.34 -0.22 7.51
N MET A 118 4.58 -0.70 7.44
CA MET A 118 5.76 0.18 7.44
C MET A 118 5.73 1.12 6.22
N MET A 119 5.35 0.59 5.06
CA MET A 119 5.15 1.38 3.84
C MET A 119 3.97 2.34 3.94
N ALA A 120 2.83 1.89 4.48
CA ALA A 120 1.64 2.72 4.68
C ALA A 120 1.94 3.92 5.58
N LEU A 121 2.67 3.71 6.68
CA LEU A 121 3.08 4.78 7.59
C LEU A 121 4.15 5.68 6.97
N HIS A 122 5.10 5.12 6.22
CA HIS A 122 6.11 5.89 5.51
C HIS A 122 5.49 6.85 4.50
N ALA A 123 4.60 6.35 3.65
CA ALA A 123 3.85 7.16 2.71
C ALA A 123 2.85 8.08 3.43
N GLY A 124 2.18 7.61 4.48
CA GLY A 124 1.13 8.35 5.16
C GLY A 124 1.57 9.62 5.87
N LEU A 125 2.78 9.60 6.47
CA LEU A 125 3.23 10.64 7.39
C LEU A 125 4.22 11.64 6.78
N ARG A 126 4.65 11.42 5.53
CA ARG A 126 5.72 12.20 4.88
C ARG A 126 5.27 12.93 3.61
N GLN A 127 3.96 13.11 3.43
CA GLN A 127 3.39 13.82 2.28
C GLN A 127 2.99 15.25 2.65
N PRO A 128 3.08 16.19 1.70
CA PRO A 128 2.60 17.55 1.92
C PRO A 128 1.08 17.65 2.10
N HIS A 129 0.34 16.65 1.59
CA HIS A 129 -1.11 16.57 1.71
C HIS A 129 -1.49 15.28 2.43
N ALA A 130 -2.32 15.39 3.46
CA ALA A 130 -2.75 14.25 4.25
C ALA A 130 -3.66 13.32 3.44
N TYR A 131 -3.43 12.02 3.58
CA TYR A 131 -4.38 11.01 3.16
C TYR A 131 -5.60 10.96 4.09
N ALA A 132 -6.69 10.33 3.66
CA ALA A 132 -7.90 10.15 4.46
C ALA A 132 -7.64 9.35 5.75
N GLY A 133 -6.67 8.43 5.72
CA GLY A 133 -6.24 7.68 6.89
C GLY A 133 -5.23 6.58 6.58
N VAL A 134 -4.61 6.07 7.63
CA VAL A 134 -3.73 4.89 7.59
C VAL A 134 -4.24 3.87 8.60
N LEU A 135 -4.46 2.64 8.15
CA LEU A 135 -4.79 1.50 8.99
C LEU A 135 -3.64 0.49 8.92
N GLY A 136 -2.89 0.36 10.01
CA GLY A 136 -1.72 -0.51 10.08
C GLY A 136 -1.97 -1.74 10.95
N TYR A 137 -1.85 -2.92 10.36
CA TYR A 137 -1.89 -4.20 11.07
C TYR A 137 -0.48 -4.74 11.27
N SER A 138 -0.14 -5.10 12.51
CA SER A 138 1.08 -5.87 12.86
C SER A 138 2.40 -5.35 12.28
N GLY A 139 2.57 -4.02 12.20
CA GLY A 139 3.79 -3.39 11.68
C GLY A 139 4.41 -2.37 12.65
N ALA A 140 5.30 -1.54 12.12
CA ALA A 140 6.01 -0.53 12.90
C ALA A 140 6.26 0.75 12.08
N LEU A 141 6.46 1.87 12.76
CA LEU A 141 6.90 3.11 12.15
C LEU A 141 8.44 3.10 11.96
N ALA A 142 8.87 3.02 10.70
CA ALA A 142 10.29 3.10 10.35
C ALA A 142 10.79 4.56 10.36
N GLY A 143 12.02 4.77 10.85
CA GLY A 143 12.66 6.09 10.86
C GLY A 143 11.90 7.15 11.66
N ARG A 144 11.37 6.79 12.83
CA ARG A 144 10.56 7.70 13.67
C ARG A 144 11.28 9.01 14.02
N GLU A 145 12.60 8.97 14.15
CA GLU A 145 13.45 10.12 14.51
C GLU A 145 13.60 11.13 13.35
N SER A 146 13.18 10.75 12.13
CA SER A 146 13.30 11.54 10.90
C SER A 146 11.94 11.85 10.25
N LEU A 147 10.88 11.96 11.07
CA LEU A 147 9.56 12.44 10.65
C LEU A 147 9.52 13.97 10.54
#